data_AF-A0A735V0V7-F1
#
_entry.id   AF-A0A735V0V7-F1
#
_cell.length_a   1.000
_cell.length_b   1.000
_cell.length_c   1.000
_cell.angle_alpha   90.00
_cell.angle_beta   90.00
_cell.angle_gamma   90.00
#
_symmetry.space_group_name_H-M   'P 1'
#
loop_
_entity.id
_entity.type
_entity.pdbx_description
1 polymer ?
#
loop_
_entity_poly.entity_id
_entity_poly.type
_entity_poly.pdbx_seq_one_letter_code
_entity_poly.pdbx_strand_id
1 'polypeptide(L)'
;MKFFILTIALFFTTVTLAAPLTEREELTLSLNQLNQIEASLHRAQQSARTGINERYYFDYPRIHSDITILRNGIKHYLTPARAQPRDVMTMVGQYREEKITPCPPNKSALSRLPAR
;
A
#
# COMPACT_ATOMS: atom_id res chain seq x y z
N MET A 1 -3.86 -15.61 -30.06
CA MET A 1 -2.71 -15.44 -29.14
C MET A 1 -1.54 -14.63 -29.72
N LYS A 2 -1.31 -14.60 -31.04
CA LYS A 2 -0.23 -13.79 -31.67
C LYS A 2 -0.44 -12.26 -31.60
N PHE A 3 -1.69 -11.79 -31.67
CA PHE A 3 -2.01 -10.35 -31.61
C PHE A 3 -1.84 -9.72 -30.22
N PHE A 4 -2.01 -10.51 -29.15
CA PHE A 4 -1.87 -10.03 -27.77
C PHE A 4 -0.40 -9.82 -27.36
N ILE A 5 0.53 -10.51 -28.03
CA ILE A 5 1.97 -10.33 -27.83
C ILE A 5 2.46 -9.06 -28.56
N LEU A 6 1.84 -8.72 -29.70
CA LEU A 6 2.21 -7.54 -30.49
C LEU A 6 1.82 -6.22 -29.77
N THR A 7 0.71 -6.21 -29.03
CA THR A 7 0.28 -5.03 -28.26
C THR A 7 1.20 -4.78 -27.06
N ILE A 8 1.63 -5.82 -26.35
CA ILE A 8 2.58 -5.70 -25.23
C ILE A 8 3.95 -5.21 -25.73
N ALA A 9 4.43 -5.72 -26.87
CA ALA A 9 5.70 -5.29 -27.46
C ALA A 9 5.71 -3.81 -27.88
N LEU A 10 4.58 -3.28 -28.34
CA LEU A 10 4.46 -1.87 -28.75
C LEU A 10 4.53 -0.89 -27.56
N PHE A 11 4.12 -1.32 -26.35
CA PHE A 11 4.28 -0.51 -25.13
C PHE A 11 5.73 -0.40 -24.65
N PHE A 12 6.61 -1.33 -25.01
CA PHE A 12 8.02 -1.28 -24.63
C PHE A 12 8.89 -0.43 -25.57
N THR A 13 8.43 -0.13 -26.79
CA THR A 13 9.23 0.56 -27.81
C THR A 13 9.25 2.08 -27.72
N THR A 14 8.52 2.70 -26.79
CA THR A 14 8.63 4.15 -26.57
C THR A 14 9.85 4.48 -25.72
N VAL A 15 11.05 4.30 -26.29
CA VAL A 15 12.25 4.96 -25.78
C VAL A 15 12.19 6.41 -26.25
N THR A 16 11.50 7.23 -25.46
CA THR A 16 11.51 8.68 -25.62
C THR A 16 12.88 9.19 -25.15
N LEU A 17 13.65 9.80 -26.06
CA LEU A 17 14.83 10.59 -25.72
C LEU A 17 14.36 11.93 -25.15
N ALA A 18 13.91 11.92 -23.89
CA ALA A 18 13.60 13.14 -23.15
C ALA A 18 14.90 13.77 -22.65
N ALA A 19 14.99 15.10 -22.72
CA ALA A 19 15.98 15.82 -21.92
C ALA A 19 15.83 15.41 -20.43
N PRO A 20 16.92 15.34 -19.66
CA PRO A 20 16.82 14.97 -18.24
C PRO A 20 15.83 15.92 -17.56
N LEU A 21 14.80 15.34 -16.94
CA LEU A 21 13.83 16.11 -16.18
C LEU A 21 14.55 16.83 -15.04
N THR A 22 14.10 18.03 -14.72
CA THR A 22 14.54 18.72 -13.50
C THR A 22 14.11 17.90 -12.28
N GLU A 23 14.83 18.01 -11.15
CA GLU A 23 14.49 17.32 -9.90
C GLU A 23 13.01 17.52 -9.52
N ARG A 24 12.51 18.76 -9.70
CA ARG A 24 11.11 19.11 -9.43
C ARG A 24 10.13 18.34 -10.30
N GLU A 25 10.46 18.12 -11.57
CA GLU A 25 9.62 17.36 -12.49
C GLU A 25 9.64 15.85 -12.15
N GLU A 26 10.81 15.28 -11.82
CA GLU A 26 10.94 13.89 -11.36
C GLU A 26 10.15 13.63 -10.07
N LEU A 27 10.20 14.57 -9.12
CA LEU A 27 9.41 14.47 -7.88
C LEU A 27 7.91 14.63 -8.16
N THR A 28 7.52 15.45 -9.12
CA THR A 28 6.12 15.56 -9.56
C THR A 28 5.64 14.28 -10.24
N LEU A 29 6.50 13.65 -11.05
CA LEU A 29 6.24 12.34 -11.64
C LEU A 29 6.08 11.28 -10.55
N SER A 30 6.95 11.28 -9.53
CA SER A 30 6.86 10.38 -8.38
C SER A 30 5.53 10.52 -7.63
N LEU A 31 5.01 11.74 -7.45
CA LEU A 31 3.67 11.96 -6.87
C LEU A 31 2.56 11.31 -7.70
N ASN A 32 2.65 11.39 -9.02
CA ASN A 32 1.69 10.76 -9.92
C ASN A 32 1.78 9.22 -9.86
N GLN A 33 2.99 8.67 -9.78
CA GLN A 33 3.20 7.23 -9.60
C GLN A 33 2.62 6.73 -8.27
N LEU A 34 2.81 7.48 -7.17
CA LEU A 34 2.20 7.16 -5.88
C LEU A 34 0.66 7.12 -5.96
N ASN A 35 0.04 8.02 -6.73
CA ASN A 35 -1.41 7.98 -6.96
C ASN A 35 -1.84 6.73 -7.76
N GLN A 36 -1.04 6.31 -8.74
CA GLN A 36 -1.29 5.08 -9.50
C GLN A 36 -1.15 3.82 -8.63
N ILE A 37 -0.16 3.81 -7.73
CA ILE A 37 0.03 2.74 -6.73
C ILE A 37 -1.15 2.69 -5.77
N GLU A 38 -1.60 3.83 -5.23
CA GLU A 38 -2.77 3.88 -4.36
C GLU A 38 -4.03 3.33 -5.05
N ALA A 39 -4.26 3.71 -6.31
CA ALA A 39 -5.38 3.19 -7.09
C ALA A 39 -5.26 1.67 -7.35
N SER A 40 -4.04 1.15 -7.56
CA SER A 40 -3.84 -0.30 -7.73
C SER A 40 -4.05 -1.07 -6.43
N LEU A 41 -3.63 -0.51 -5.30
CA LEU A 41 -3.88 -1.06 -3.97
C LEU A 41 -5.37 -1.11 -3.65
N HIS A 42 -6.15 -0.09 -3.99
CA HIS A 42 -7.61 -0.14 -3.83
C HIS A 42 -8.26 -1.26 -4.65
N ARG A 43 -7.80 -1.47 -5.90
CA ARG A 43 -8.29 -2.60 -6.71
C ARG A 43 -7.90 -3.94 -6.08
N ALA A 44 -6.65 -4.07 -5.60
CA ALA A 44 -6.20 -5.26 -4.90
C ALA A 44 -7.02 -5.53 -3.62
N GLN A 45 -7.32 -4.50 -2.84
CA GLN A 45 -8.16 -4.58 -1.64
C GLN A 45 -9.57 -5.08 -1.98
N GLN A 46 -10.16 -4.57 -3.06
CA GLN A 46 -11.48 -5.01 -3.50
C GLN A 46 -11.47 -6.47 -3.96
N SER A 47 -10.42 -6.91 -4.66
CA SER A 47 -10.24 -8.33 -5.02
C SER A 47 -10.05 -9.21 -3.78
N ALA A 48 -9.25 -8.76 -2.81
CA ALA A 48 -8.97 -9.50 -1.58
C ALA A 48 -10.23 -9.71 -0.71
N ARG A 49 -11.19 -8.77 -0.71
CA ARG A 49 -12.49 -8.92 -0.02
C ARG A 49 -13.32 -10.09 -0.54
N THR A 50 -13.07 -10.54 -1.77
CA THR A 50 -13.74 -11.69 -2.39
C THR A 50 -12.96 -13.00 -2.24
N GLY A 51 -11.72 -12.93 -1.73
CA GLY A 51 -10.84 -14.07 -1.50
C GLY A 51 -11.15 -14.83 -0.21
N ILE A 52 -10.99 -16.15 -0.24
CA ILE A 52 -11.33 -17.05 0.86
C ILE A 52 -10.17 -17.13 1.86
N ASN A 53 -10.45 -16.75 3.11
CA ASN A 53 -9.83 -17.22 4.37
C ASN A 53 -8.31 -17.53 4.40
N GLU A 54 -7.48 -16.62 3.89
CA GLU A 54 -6.03 -16.69 4.08
C GLU A 54 -5.65 -16.35 5.54
N ARG A 55 -4.67 -17.09 6.09
CA ARG A 55 -4.17 -16.87 7.46
C ARG A 55 -3.42 -15.55 7.62
N TYR A 56 -2.82 -15.07 6.53
CA TYR A 56 -2.12 -13.79 6.48
C TYR A 56 -2.82 -12.89 5.48
N TYR A 57 -2.95 -11.62 5.84
CA TYR A 57 -3.53 -10.61 4.97
C TYR A 57 -2.63 -9.40 4.88
N PHE A 58 -2.83 -8.64 3.81
CA PHE A 58 -2.13 -7.38 3.59
C PHE A 58 -2.86 -6.25 4.35
N ASP A 59 -2.14 -5.51 5.20
CA ASP A 59 -2.65 -4.38 5.97
C ASP A 59 -2.78 -3.14 5.06
N TYR A 60 -3.89 -3.08 4.32
CA TYR A 60 -4.22 -1.96 3.45
C TYR A 60 -4.25 -0.61 4.19
N PRO A 61 -4.92 -0.46 5.34
CA PRO A 61 -4.91 0.80 6.10
C PRO A 61 -3.49 1.35 6.34
N ARG A 62 -2.55 0.47 6.71
CA ARG A 62 -1.18 0.88 7.01
C ARG A 62 -0.41 1.34 5.77
N ILE A 63 -0.48 0.63 4.64
CA ILE A 63 0.20 1.10 3.41
C ILE A 63 -0.38 2.43 2.91
N HIS A 64 -1.69 2.65 3.07
CA HIS A 64 -2.34 3.91 2.64
C HIS A 64 -1.85 5.09 3.50
N SER A 65 -1.65 4.87 4.80
CA SER A 65 -1.01 5.83 5.70
C SER A 65 0.42 6.14 5.23
N ASP A 66 1.24 5.12 4.97
CA ASP A 66 2.64 5.28 4.57
C ASP A 66 2.77 5.98 3.20
N ILE A 67 1.89 5.70 2.23
CA ILE A 67 1.83 6.44 0.95
C ILE A 67 1.47 7.92 1.18
N THR A 68 0.57 8.21 2.12
CA THR A 68 0.19 9.58 2.46
C THR A 68 1.36 10.33 3.10
N ILE A 69 2.14 9.66 3.96
CA ILE A 69 3.38 10.21 4.54
C ILE A 69 4.36 10.58 3.42
N LEU A 70 4.65 9.65 2.49
CA LEU A 70 5.55 9.90 1.37
C LEU A 70 5.09 11.06 0.48
N ARG A 71 3.80 11.06 0.10
CA ARG A 71 3.19 12.12 -0.70
C ARG A 71 3.35 13.48 -0.03
N ASN A 72 3.08 13.55 1.25
CA ASN A 72 3.21 14.79 2.02
C ASN A 72 4.68 15.21 2.07
N GLY A 73 5.62 14.32 2.35
CA GLY A 73 7.05 14.63 2.37
C GLY A 73 7.54 15.27 1.06
N ILE A 74 7.19 14.67 -0.08
CA ILE A 74 7.57 15.19 -1.40
C ILE A 74 6.90 16.54 -1.67
N LYS A 75 5.60 16.70 -1.40
CA LYS A 75 4.89 17.98 -1.58
C LYS A 75 5.53 19.09 -0.75
N HIS A 76 5.87 18.81 0.52
CA HIS A 76 6.51 19.78 1.40
C HIS A 76 7.87 20.23 0.87
N TYR A 77 8.65 19.32 0.30
CA TYR A 77 9.93 19.68 -0.34
C TYR A 77 9.72 20.58 -1.56
N LEU A 78 8.72 20.29 -2.40
CA LEU A 78 8.41 21.08 -3.60
C LEU A 78 7.81 22.46 -3.31
N THR A 79 7.13 22.62 -2.17
CA THR A 79 6.60 23.89 -1.67
C THR A 79 7.21 24.25 -0.32
N PRO A 80 8.49 24.69 -0.28
CA PRO A 80 9.14 25.02 0.97
C PRO A 80 8.58 26.33 1.53
N ALA A 81 7.51 26.25 2.33
CA ALA A 81 7.21 27.32 3.28
C ALA A 81 8.32 27.32 4.35
N ARG A 82 8.95 28.47 4.61
CA ARG A 82 10.08 28.61 5.57
C ARG A 82 9.81 27.77 6.83
N ALA A 83 10.63 26.74 7.05
CA ALA A 83 10.30 25.63 7.95
C ALA A 83 10.97 25.77 9.33
N GLN A 84 10.15 25.82 10.37
CA GLN A 84 10.55 25.41 11.73
C GLN A 84 10.93 23.92 11.73
N PRO A 85 11.67 23.41 12.74
CA PRO A 85 11.89 21.98 12.94
C PRO A 85 10.54 21.26 13.02
N ARG A 86 10.35 20.21 12.22
CA ARG A 86 9.08 19.49 12.13
C ARG A 86 9.24 18.06 12.63
N ASP A 87 8.14 17.54 13.14
CA ASP A 87 8.03 16.16 13.61
C ASP A 87 8.20 15.17 12.45
N VAL A 88 9.09 14.19 12.63
CA VAL A 88 9.42 13.19 11.61
C VAL A 88 8.43 12.04 11.70
N MET A 89 7.48 11.98 10.77
CA MET A 89 6.51 10.88 10.74
C MET A 89 7.21 9.60 10.27
N THR A 90 7.28 8.59 11.14
CA THR A 90 7.94 7.31 10.85
C THR A 90 7.04 6.39 10.06
N MET A 91 7.53 5.89 8.91
CA MET A 91 6.92 4.76 8.21
C MET A 91 7.26 3.45 8.93
N VAL A 92 6.32 2.50 8.94
CA VAL A 92 6.52 1.23 9.65
C VAL A 92 7.00 0.12 8.73
N GLY A 93 6.54 0.10 7.47
CA GLY A 93 7.02 -0.85 6.45
C GLY A 93 6.60 -2.31 6.63
N GLN A 94 5.95 -2.68 7.74
CA GLN A 94 5.40 -4.01 7.97
C GLN A 94 3.91 -4.04 7.59
N TYR A 95 3.57 -4.64 6.45
CA TYR A 95 2.19 -4.67 5.93
C TYR A 95 1.53 -6.04 5.99
N ARG A 96 2.08 -6.98 6.75
CA ARG A 96 1.54 -8.32 6.92
C ARG A 96 0.87 -8.43 8.27
N GLU A 97 -0.37 -8.87 8.27
CA GLU A 97 -1.15 -9.07 9.48
C GLU A 97 -1.64 -10.53 9.53
N GLU A 98 -1.70 -11.11 10.72
CA GLU A 98 -2.16 -12.50 10.92
C GLU A 98 -3.59 -12.52 11.45
N LYS A 99 -4.43 -13.39 10.91
CA LYS A 99 -5.77 -13.63 11.45
C LYS A 99 -5.63 -14.37 12.79
N ILE A 100 -5.62 -13.64 13.89
CA ILE A 100 -5.64 -14.22 15.23
C ILE A 100 -7.04 -14.81 15.45
N THR A 101 -7.22 -16.09 15.15
CA THR A 101 -8.42 -16.82 15.60
C THR A 101 -8.32 -16.97 17.11
N PRO A 102 -9.23 -16.40 17.93
CA PRO A 102 -9.24 -16.65 19.36
C PRO A 102 -9.39 -18.14 19.59
N CYS A 103 -8.58 -18.72 20.48
CA CYS A 103 -8.77 -20.09 20.91
C CYS A 103 -10.22 -20.24 21.43
N PRO A 104 -10.99 -21.24 20.98
CA PRO A 104 -12.32 -21.44 21.52
C PRO A 104 -12.21 -21.71 23.03
N PRO A 105 -13.14 -21.18 23.85
CA PRO A 105 -13.10 -21.40 25.29
C PRO A 105 -13.13 -22.90 25.59
N ASN A 106 -12.25 -23.29 26.50
CA ASN A 106 -12.06 -24.69 26.88
C ASN A 106 -13.38 -25.28 27.45
N LYS A 107 -13.99 -26.21 26.71
CA LYS A 107 -15.25 -26.87 27.10
C LYS A 107 -15.15 -27.63 28.44
N SER A 108 -13.95 -27.98 28.90
CA SER A 108 -13.72 -28.64 30.20
C SER A 108 -13.82 -27.71 31.42
N ALA A 109 -14.11 -26.42 31.21
CA ALA A 109 -14.51 -25.50 32.28
C ALA A 109 -16.01 -25.59 32.61
N LEU A 110 -16.85 -25.96 31.63
CA LEU A 110 -18.32 -26.02 31.79
C LEU A 110 -18.82 -27.31 32.45
N SER A 111 -18.02 -28.38 32.45
CA SER A 111 -18.33 -29.64 33.16
C SER A 111 -17.89 -29.66 34.63
N ARG A 112 -17.33 -28.55 35.15
CA ARG A 112 -16.86 -28.40 36.53
C ARG A 112 -17.71 -27.45 37.39
N LEU A 113 -18.88 -27.05 36.91
CA LEU A 113 -19.87 -26.41 37.77
C LEU A 113 -20.58 -27.51 38.60
N PRO A 114 -20.43 -27.53 39.94
CA PRO A 114 -21.24 -28.41 40.76
C PRO A 114 -22.70 -27.96 40.65
N ALA A 115 -23.58 -28.91 40.32
CA ALA A 115 -25.02 -28.70 40.38
C ALA A 115 -25.38 -28.28 41.81
N ARG A 116 -25.97 -27.10 41.94
CA ARG A 116 -26.58 -26.62 43.19
C ARG A 116 -28.06 -26.94 43.17
#